data_AF-A0A838YWS5-F1
#
_entry.id   AF-A0A838YWS5-F1
#
_cell.length_a   1.000
_cell.length_b   1.000
_cell.length_c   1.000
_cell.angle_alpha   90.00
_cell.angle_beta   90.00
_cell.angle_gamma   90.00
#
_symmetry.space_group_name_H-M   'P 1'
#
loop_
_entity.id
_entity.type
_entity.pdbx_description
1 polymer ?
#
loop_
_entity_poly.entity_id
_entity_poly.type
_entity_poly.pdbx_seq_one_letter_code
_entity_poly.pdbx_strand_id
1 'polypeptide(L)'
;MNIEIEDFIDVLNEGLKKYLKQNNYSVDKSFYDQLEKKLHHELSRPFNEQLFTPTQLLNNYVQKNLNSTLRLTPFDLGEEFRSTLLRWGVAKAKFLDE
;
A
#
# COMPACT_ATOMS: atom_id res chain seq x y z
N MET A 1 -16.51 9.30 6.24
CA MET A 1 -16.16 8.68 4.93
C MET A 1 -15.40 7.43 5.27
N ASN A 2 -16.05 6.28 5.22
CA ASN A 2 -15.40 5.01 5.53
C ASN A 2 -14.68 4.54 4.27
N ILE A 3 -13.36 4.39 4.36
CA ILE A 3 -12.60 3.66 3.37
C ILE A 3 -12.82 2.19 3.71
N GLU A 4 -13.40 1.43 2.79
CA GLU A 4 -13.45 -0.02 2.94
C GLU A 4 -12.01 -0.53 2.81
N ILE A 5 -11.49 -1.10 3.91
CA ILE A 5 -10.08 -1.50 4.01
C ILE A 5 -9.73 -2.54 2.95
N GLU A 6 -10.66 -3.45 2.64
CA GLU A 6 -10.53 -4.48 1.60
C GLU A 6 -10.30 -3.84 0.22
N ASP A 7 -11.21 -2.96 -0.22
CA ASP A 7 -11.08 -2.22 -1.49
C ASP A 7 -9.77 -1.43 -1.54
N PHE A 8 -9.36 -0.85 -0.41
CA PHE A 8 -8.11 -0.11 -0.35
C PHE A 8 -6.92 -1.03 -0.59
N ILE A 9 -6.86 -2.16 0.11
CA ILE A 9 -5.77 -3.14 0.00
C ILE A 9 -5.68 -3.71 -1.41
N ASP A 10 -6.82 -3.97 -2.06
CA ASP A 10 -6.87 -4.41 -3.45
C ASP A 10 -6.24 -3.39 -4.39
N VAL A 11 -6.56 -2.10 -4.23
CA VAL A 11 -5.95 -1.02 -5.01
C VAL A 11 -4.43 -0.95 -4.78
N LEU A 12 -3.96 -1.12 -3.54
CA LEU A 12 -2.53 -1.12 -3.22
C LEU A 12 -1.82 -2.31 -3.90
N ASN A 13 -2.40 -3.50 -3.82
CA ASN A 13 -1.88 -4.73 -4.42
C ASN A 13 -1.84 -4.64 -5.95
N GLU A 14 -2.91 -4.18 -6.58
CA GLU A 14 -2.97 -4.05 -8.04
C GLU A 14 -2.02 -2.97 -8.57
N GLY A 15 -1.85 -1.86 -7.85
CA GLY A 15 -0.84 -0.84 -8.16
C GLY A 15 0.58 -1.43 -8.16
N LEU A 16 0.92 -2.17 -7.11
CA LEU A 16 2.22 -2.83 -7.03
C LEU A 16 2.41 -3.88 -8.12
N LYS A 17 1.42 -4.72 -8.34
CA LYS A 17 1.46 -5.80 -9.35
C LYS A 17 1.68 -5.25 -10.76
N LYS A 18 1.00 -4.16 -11.12
CA LYS A 18 1.20 -3.46 -12.40
C LYS A 18 2.64 -2.95 -12.51
N TYR A 19 3.14 -2.27 -11.47
CA TYR A 19 4.52 -1.77 -11.44
C TYR A 19 5.55 -2.89 -11.59
N LEU A 20 5.43 -3.97 -10.81
CA LEU A 20 6.38 -5.09 -10.85
C LEU A 20 6.40 -5.75 -12.24
N LYS A 21 5.22 -5.96 -12.84
CA LYS A 21 5.09 -6.50 -14.19
C LYS A 21 5.76 -5.60 -15.25
N GLN A 22 5.55 -4.29 -15.17
CA GLN A 22 6.15 -3.33 -16.10
C GLN A 22 7.68 -3.26 -16.00
N ASN A 23 8.22 -3.54 -14.81
CA ASN A 23 9.66 -3.51 -14.52
C ASN A 23 10.30 -4.91 -14.54
N ASN A 24 9.65 -5.90 -15.15
CA ASN A 24 10.15 -7.27 -15.33
C ASN A 24 10.51 -8.01 -14.01
N TYR A 25 9.86 -7.66 -12.91
CA TYR A 25 9.94 -8.45 -11.68
C TYR A 25 8.98 -9.65 -11.77
N SER A 26 9.51 -10.84 -11.51
CA SER A 26 8.71 -12.06 -11.39
C SER A 26 8.54 -12.42 -9.92
N VAL A 27 7.29 -12.43 -9.45
CA VAL A 27 6.90 -12.83 -8.10
C VAL A 27 5.72 -13.78 -8.17
N ASP A 28 5.64 -14.70 -7.23
CA ASP A 28 4.56 -15.69 -7.20
C ASP A 28 3.32 -15.17 -6.43
N LYS A 29 2.28 -16.00 -6.37
CA LYS A 29 1.07 -15.67 -5.61
C LYS A 29 1.36 -15.48 -4.11
N SER A 30 2.27 -16.27 -3.55
CA SER A 30 2.59 -16.23 -2.12
C SER A 30 3.18 -14.88 -1.69
N PHE A 31 3.87 -14.19 -2.61
CA PHE A 31 4.34 -12.83 -2.41
C PHE A 31 3.18 -11.86 -2.15
N TYR A 32 2.08 -11.95 -2.91
CA TYR A 32 0.92 -11.09 -2.71
C TYR A 32 0.12 -11.52 -1.47
N ASP A 33 -0.06 -12.82 -1.24
CA ASP A 33 -0.75 -13.33 -0.05
C ASP A 33 -0.06 -12.85 1.26
N GLN A 34 1.27 -12.76 1.27
CA GLN A 34 2.04 -12.24 2.41
C GLN A 34 1.96 -10.72 2.53
N LEU A 35 1.93 -10.00 1.41
CA LEU A 35 1.75 -8.54 1.39
C LEU A 35 0.38 -8.17 1.96
N GLU A 36 -0.67 -8.82 1.48
CA GLU A 36 -2.05 -8.61 1.91
C GLU A 36 -2.18 -8.74 3.44
N LYS A 37 -1.63 -9.81 4.02
CA LYS A 37 -1.59 -9.99 5.49
C LYS A 37 -0.90 -8.83 6.22
N LYS A 38 0.18 -8.29 5.66
CA LYS A 38 0.88 -7.13 6.23
C LYS A 38 0.07 -5.85 6.12
N LEU A 39 -0.57 -5.64 4.98
CA LEU A 39 -1.43 -4.50 4.75
C LEU A 39 -2.63 -4.53 5.70
N HIS A 40 -3.32 -5.66 5.85
CA HIS A 40 -4.40 -5.80 6.84
C HIS A 40 -3.92 -5.52 8.26
N HIS A 41 -2.80 -6.12 8.66
CA HIS A 41 -2.32 -5.97 10.03
C HIS A 41 -2.03 -4.51 10.43
N GLU A 42 -1.58 -3.69 9.47
CA GLU A 42 -1.34 -2.27 9.69
C GLU A 42 -2.60 -1.42 9.49
N LEU A 43 -3.24 -1.53 8.31
CA LEU A 43 -4.29 -0.62 7.87
C LEU A 43 -5.64 -0.83 8.56
N SER A 44 -5.84 -1.98 9.21
CA SER A 44 -7.02 -2.23 10.06
C SER A 44 -6.90 -1.61 11.45
N ARG A 45 -5.74 -1.07 11.82
CA ARG A 45 -5.56 -0.38 13.10
C ARG A 45 -6.21 1.01 13.05
N PRO A 46 -6.64 1.56 14.21
CA PRO A 46 -6.96 2.97 14.35
C PRO A 46 -5.86 3.88 13.76
N PHE A 47 -6.24 5.02 13.17
CA PHE A 47 -5.29 5.86 12.44
C PHE A 47 -4.13 6.39 13.28
N ASN A 48 -4.34 6.64 14.58
CA ASN A 48 -3.31 7.02 15.55
C ASN A 48 -2.35 5.88 15.92
N GLU A 49 -2.73 4.62 15.65
CA GLU A 49 -1.90 3.43 15.89
C GLU A 49 -1.19 2.91 14.63
N GLN A 50 -1.51 3.48 13.45
CA GLN A 50 -0.82 3.20 12.20
C GLN A 50 0.55 3.91 12.18
N LEU A 51 1.61 3.12 12.14
CA LEU A 51 3.02 3.51 12.15
C LEU A 51 3.52 3.88 10.75
N PHE A 52 2.99 3.24 9.70
CA PHE A 52 3.46 3.40 8.33
C PHE A 52 2.36 3.91 7.41
N THR A 53 2.76 4.76 6.46
CA THR A 53 1.91 5.09 5.31
C THR A 53 1.82 3.90 4.35
N PRO A 54 0.75 3.82 3.53
CA PRO A 54 0.61 2.77 2.51
C PRO A 54 1.83 2.65 1.59
N THR A 55 2.38 3.78 1.13
CA THR A 55 3.58 3.79 0.28
C THR A 55 4.82 3.29 1.03
N GLN A 56 4.96 3.58 2.33
CA GLN A 56 6.05 3.03 3.15
C GLN A 56 5.90 1.51 3.35
N LEU A 57 4.68 1.01 3.56
CA LEU A 57 4.42 -0.43 3.68
C LEU A 57 4.88 -1.17 2.42
N LEU A 58 4.49 -0.67 1.24
CA LEU A 58 4.90 -1.26 -0.04
C LEU A 58 6.41 -1.20 -0.24
N ASN A 59 7.04 -0.04 -0.03
CA ASN A 59 8.49 0.14 -0.14
C ASN A 59 9.26 -0.84 0.77
N ASN A 60 8.91 -0.88 2.05
CA ASN A 60 9.57 -1.77 3.02
C ASN A 60 9.42 -3.23 2.59
N TYR A 61 8.26 -3.61 2.07
CA TYR A 61 8.00 -4.96 1.61
C TYR A 61 8.82 -5.34 0.37
N VAL A 62 8.81 -4.52 -0.69
CA VAL A 62 9.58 -4.82 -1.90
C VAL A 62 11.09 -4.76 -1.67
N GLN A 63 11.56 -3.83 -0.83
CA GLN A 63 12.98 -3.73 -0.48
C GLN A 63 13.48 -4.96 0.26
N LYS A 64 12.66 -5.49 1.17
CA LYS A 64 12.99 -6.69 1.94
C LYS A 64 13.00 -7.95 1.08
N ASN A 65 12.05 -8.08 0.14
CA ASN A 65 11.80 -9.35 -0.53
C ASN A 65 12.33 -9.41 -1.97
N LEU A 66 12.63 -8.28 -2.61
CA LEU A 66 13.03 -8.23 -4.03
C LEU A 66 14.36 -7.53 -4.22
N ASN A 67 14.43 -6.22 -3.92
CA ASN A 67 15.63 -5.42 -4.15
C ASN A 67 15.68 -4.26 -3.16
N SER A 68 16.70 -4.26 -2.30
CA SER A 68 16.91 -3.26 -1.25
C SER A 68 17.08 -1.81 -1.78
N THR A 69 17.38 -1.64 -3.06
CA THR A 69 17.55 -0.32 -3.69
C THR A 69 16.27 0.22 -4.34
N LEU A 70 15.21 -0.59 -4.46
CA LEU A 70 13.96 -0.21 -5.11
C LEU A 70 13.23 0.85 -4.28
N ARG A 71 12.81 1.94 -4.92
CA ARG A 71 12.08 3.05 -4.28
C ARG A 71 10.83 3.37 -5.08
N LEU A 72 9.68 2.97 -4.56
CA LEU A 72 8.36 3.27 -5.11
C LEU A 72 7.93 4.67 -4.68
N THR A 73 7.46 5.44 -5.64
CA THR A 73 6.66 6.65 -5.42
C THR A 73 5.18 6.36 -5.69
N PRO A 74 4.25 7.18 -5.20
CA PRO A 74 2.84 7.03 -5.56
C PRO A 74 2.58 7.12 -7.07
N PHE A 75 3.44 7.81 -7.84
CA PHE A 75 3.31 7.91 -9.29
C PHE A 75 3.56 6.57 -9.99
N ASP A 76 4.50 5.79 -9.48
CA ASP A 76 4.86 4.47 -10.01
C ASP A 76 3.72 3.46 -9.90
N LEU A 77 2.76 3.70 -8.99
CA LEU A 77 1.69 2.77 -8.62
C LEU A 77 0.34 3.08 -9.29
N GLY A 78 0.30 4.10 -10.17
CA GLY A 78 -0.88 4.43 -10.97
C GLY A 78 -1.85 5.42 -10.32
N GLU A 79 -2.81 5.89 -11.11
CA GLU A 79 -3.75 6.96 -10.72
C GLU A 79 -4.73 6.55 -9.63
N GLU A 80 -5.24 5.33 -9.72
CA GLU A 80 -6.17 4.76 -8.74
C GLU A 80 -5.51 4.68 -7.37
N PHE A 81 -4.27 4.19 -7.31
CA PHE A 81 -3.46 4.19 -6.10
C PHE A 81 -3.33 5.59 -5.49
N ARG A 82 -2.96 6.58 -6.30
CA ARG A 82 -2.80 7.97 -5.81
C ARG A 82 -4.11 8.51 -5.27
N SER A 83 -5.22 8.25 -5.96
CA SER A 83 -6.55 8.71 -5.57
C SER A 83 -6.97 8.12 -4.22
N THR A 84 -6.75 6.82 -4.02
CA THR A 84 -7.10 6.16 -2.75
C THR A 84 -6.14 6.53 -1.63
N LEU A 85 -4.85 6.74 -1.93
CA LEU A 85 -3.87 7.26 -0.96
C LEU A 85 -4.27 8.66 -0.45
N LEU A 86 -4.74 9.54 -1.33
CA LEU A 86 -5.24 10.87 -0.93
C LEU A 86 -6.47 10.76 -0.02
N ARG A 87 -7.42 9.88 -0.36
CA ARG A 87 -8.60 9.63 0.49
C ARG A 87 -8.20 9.13 1.87
N TRP A 88 -7.24 8.20 1.94
CA TRP A 88 -6.67 7.71 3.20
C TRP A 88 -6.03 8.84 4.00
N GLY A 89 -5.24 9.71 3.36
CA GLY A 89 -4.61 10.86 4.02
C GLY A 89 -5.64 11.83 4.61
N VAL A 90 -6.71 12.14 3.85
CA VAL A 90 -7.81 12.98 4.33
C VAL A 90 -8.57 12.33 5.49
N ALA A 91 -8.84 11.03 5.41
CA ALA A 91 -9.51 10.29 6.48
C ALA A 91 -8.67 10.28 7.77
N LYS A 92 -7.35 10.07 7.64
CA LYS A 92 -6.40 10.11 8.76
C LYS A 92 -6.33 11.49 9.40
N ALA A 93 -6.25 12.55 8.59
CA ALA A 93 -6.22 13.93 9.10
C ALA A 93 -7.49 14.25 9.91
N LYS A 94 -8.67 13.94 9.36
CA LYS A 94 -9.95 14.15 10.05
C LYS A 94 -10.03 13.43 11.40
N PHE A 95 -9.55 12.19 11.46
CA PHE A 95 -9.51 11.43 12.73
C PHE A 95 -8.60 12.07 13.78
N LEU A 96 -7.52 12.74 13.37
CA LEU A 96 -6.58 13.39 14.30
C LEU A 96 -7.02 14.79 14.73
N ASP A 97 -7.94 15.40 13.99
CA ASP A 97 -8.57 16.69 14.33
C ASP A 97 -9.77 16.53 15.29
N GLU A 98 -10.24 15.29 15.49
CA GLU A 98 -11.30 14.89 16.44
C GLU A 98 -10.74 14.58 17.84
#